data_AF-A0AAI9TPZ9-F1
#
_entry.id   AF-A0AAI9TPZ9-F1
#
_cell.length_a   1.000
_cell.length_b   1.000
_cell.length_c   1.000
_cell.angle_alpha   90.00
_cell.angle_beta   90.00
_cell.angle_gamma   90.00
#
_symmetry.space_group_name_H-M   'P 1'
#
loop_
_entity.id
_entity.type
_entity.pdbx_description
1 polymer ?
#
loop_
_entity_poly.entity_id
_entity_poly.type
_entity_poly.pdbx_seq_one_letter_code
_entity_poly.pdbx_strand_id
1 'polypeptide(L)'
;MSSSSVAATSSFSQVSAHSMGFCSTSSTSSPFDGPVVVDRMGFLRSPLRAGGPYLCSLPAYTGTAGSHFDADTVYQIEGYAAQVLDDLQLGYQDIQLVARNSKVDPQPENVTTVLVRMPNRPQPELWYRATKEINELLLRHYHRGISVELIETDLFSGIYCSPVESTHSIFPKWRKLAQEIVARCPNNDEWVGLDCFRYGTNPHRSSNPVTVIIRVLKTCESPFVTAARYVHSILAASGEAEVDVLFTKDGTTSFILNPTIPLEATTGPVYPGVSLGIHRSSASCSTLGGFVQLRFKDNEDWDTYALTCFHSVFPPERYQGGRYLHSPDAKRGLERWVQHPLTVHDDPAFLDIAKRILRIDHPAPRDLKVTIKSLNETIKEVKDDSFYAAKAEIEKGEDGWLPKSASREYEATLKCIQQFEQDRDKYAKVLKNGAYYLGHVVAGSGMNRTRLDKDRRRVAVDWALIKISGNRIHRQMHGDCIFGNKGFQYSNAPTNPPYQGGSFPGVCNGLRLYKSGRSTGMTASVHHGLESIELARLRSKKGAGYHPVITWVNKVATSESSYPFAEEGDSGSWITRADGKVLGILTGGDARQGTTYFCRINDVFDDIKDITGATEVRIAPPPV
;
A
#
# COMPACT_ATOMS: atom_id res chain seq x y z
N MET A 1 37.65 13.83 10.99
CA MET A 1 36.58 14.49 11.77
C MET A 1 35.69 15.30 10.81
N SER A 2 34.72 14.66 10.13
CA SER A 2 33.71 15.35 9.30
C SER A 2 32.41 14.54 9.10
N SER A 3 32.15 13.48 9.88
CA SER A 3 31.01 12.56 9.66
C SER A 3 29.79 12.79 10.58
N SER A 4 29.89 13.64 11.61
CA SER A 4 28.81 13.78 12.60
C SER A 4 27.68 14.74 12.19
N SER A 5 27.91 15.71 11.29
CA SER A 5 26.87 16.70 10.96
C SER A 5 25.82 16.19 9.97
N VAL A 6 26.18 15.24 9.10
CA VAL A 6 25.26 14.64 8.11
C VAL A 6 24.32 13.61 8.76
N ALA A 7 24.80 12.86 9.75
CA ALA A 7 23.98 11.91 10.50
C ALA A 7 22.96 12.61 11.40
N ALA A 8 23.33 13.71 12.06
CA ALA A 8 22.41 14.48 12.90
C ALA A 8 21.29 15.18 12.09
N THR A 9 21.56 15.61 10.86
CA THR A 9 20.55 16.22 9.97
C THR A 9 19.57 15.19 9.41
N SER A 10 20.03 13.97 9.10
CA SER A 10 19.13 12.88 8.67
C SER A 10 18.27 12.35 9.83
N SER A 11 18.83 12.24 11.05
CA SER A 11 18.04 11.90 12.24
C SER A 11 17.00 12.97 12.56
N PHE A 12 17.32 14.27 12.51
CA PHE A 12 16.36 15.34 12.78
C PHE A 12 15.15 15.34 11.82
N SER A 13 15.37 15.08 10.53
CA SER A 13 14.31 15.02 9.50
C SER A 13 13.40 13.78 9.59
N GLN A 14 13.90 12.67 10.16
CA GLN A 14 13.16 11.40 10.32
C GLN A 14 12.41 11.33 11.64
N VAL A 15 12.95 11.98 12.67
CA VAL A 15 12.41 12.05 14.02
C VAL A 15 11.26 13.08 14.11
N SER A 16 11.30 14.14 13.29
CA SER A 16 10.24 15.16 13.16
C SER A 16 9.09 14.76 12.22
N ALA A 17 9.11 13.56 11.63
CA ALA A 17 8.24 13.17 10.52
C ALA A 17 6.74 12.94 10.86
N HIS A 18 6.30 13.14 12.10
CA HIS A 18 4.99 12.67 12.57
C HIS A 18 3.86 13.69 12.54
N SER A 19 4.16 14.99 12.63
CA SER A 19 3.18 16.06 12.49
C SER A 19 3.95 17.33 12.19
N MET A 20 3.64 17.98 11.06
CA MET A 20 4.28 19.23 10.64
C MET A 20 3.54 20.47 11.17
N GLY A 21 2.39 20.25 11.80
CA GLY A 21 1.52 21.25 12.39
C GLY A 21 0.21 20.60 12.84
N PHE A 22 -0.23 20.91 14.05
CA PHE A 22 -1.48 20.42 14.60
C PHE A 22 -2.21 21.57 15.28
N CYS A 23 -3.54 21.61 15.14
CA CYS A 23 -4.41 22.54 15.83
C CYS A 23 -5.69 21.81 16.23
N SER A 24 -5.96 21.78 17.53
CA SER A 24 -7.19 21.23 18.11
C SER A 24 -7.74 22.19 19.15
N THR A 25 -9.06 22.25 19.25
CA THR A 25 -9.77 22.83 20.40
C THR A 25 -10.53 21.76 21.18
N SER A 26 -10.41 20.50 20.79
CA SER A 26 -11.03 19.37 21.48
C SER A 26 -10.37 19.20 22.86
N SER A 27 -11.16 18.82 23.87
CA SER A 27 -10.64 18.51 25.22
C SER A 27 -9.94 17.14 25.29
N THR A 28 -9.87 16.40 24.18
CA THR A 28 -9.24 15.08 24.08
C THR A 28 -7.75 15.22 23.77
N SER A 29 -6.90 14.59 24.58
CA SER A 29 -5.45 14.56 24.33
C SER A 29 -5.17 13.89 22.98
N SER A 30 -4.76 14.69 21.99
CA SER A 30 -4.36 14.17 20.68
C SER A 30 -2.91 13.69 20.72
N PRO A 31 -2.56 12.62 20.00
CA PRO A 31 -1.18 12.17 19.89
C PRO A 31 -0.26 13.15 19.15
N PHE A 32 -0.84 14.17 18.53
CA PHE A 32 -0.13 15.21 17.78
C PHE A 32 0.02 16.51 18.57
N ASP A 33 -0.49 16.56 19.80
CA ASP A 33 -0.39 17.72 20.65
C ASP A 33 0.96 17.77 21.39
N GLY A 34 1.38 18.97 21.78
CA GLY A 34 2.58 19.23 22.58
C GLY A 34 3.90 19.39 21.79
N PRO A 35 4.95 19.93 22.45
CA PRO A 35 6.22 20.23 21.81
C PRO A 35 7.02 18.96 21.51
N VAL A 36 7.56 18.87 20.29
CA VAL A 36 8.55 17.86 19.90
C VAL A 36 9.93 18.51 19.91
N VAL A 37 10.86 17.92 20.66
CA VAL A 37 12.25 18.41 20.76
C VAL A 37 13.19 17.26 20.45
N VAL A 38 14.21 17.53 19.63
CA VAL A 38 15.29 16.58 19.35
C VAL A 38 16.59 17.22 19.78
N ASP A 39 17.35 16.54 20.64
CA ASP A 39 18.64 17.04 21.10
C ASP A 39 19.76 16.81 20.07
N ARG A 40 20.95 17.37 20.34
CA ARG A 40 22.12 17.26 19.44
C ARG A 40 22.65 15.83 19.28
N MET A 41 22.25 14.92 20.17
CA MET A 41 22.64 13.51 20.16
C MET A 41 21.59 12.64 19.46
N GLY A 42 20.52 13.23 18.92
CA GLY A 42 19.46 12.52 18.20
C GLY A 42 18.35 11.97 19.10
N PHE A 43 18.29 12.35 20.38
CA PHE A 43 17.21 11.91 21.28
C PHE A 43 15.99 12.81 21.15
N LEU A 44 14.86 12.19 20.81
CA LEU A 44 13.53 12.80 20.78
C LEU A 44 12.89 12.80 22.16
N ARG A 45 12.25 13.92 22.47
CA ARG A 45 11.26 14.09 23.51
C ARG A 45 9.95 14.58 22.88
N SER A 46 8.89 13.80 23.06
CA SER A 46 7.52 14.19 22.76
C SER A 46 6.59 13.68 23.88
N PRO A 47 5.34 14.16 23.97
CA PRO A 47 4.43 13.73 25.02
C PRO A 47 4.26 12.21 25.11
N LEU A 48 4.03 11.54 23.98
CA LEU A 48 3.69 10.10 23.95
C LEU A 48 4.84 9.18 23.53
N ARG A 49 6.03 9.73 23.32
CA ARG A 49 7.18 8.99 22.79
C ARG A 49 8.49 9.67 23.14
N ALA A 50 9.49 8.90 23.51
CA ALA A 50 10.86 9.35 23.68
C ALA A 50 11.83 8.30 23.11
N GLY A 51 12.99 8.72 22.61
CA GLY A 51 13.98 7.74 22.15
C GLY A 51 15.11 8.30 21.30
N GLY A 52 16.16 7.51 21.12
CA GLY A 52 17.38 7.87 20.39
C GLY A 52 18.49 6.82 20.54
N PRO A 53 19.69 7.04 19.96
CA PRO A 53 20.06 8.18 19.13
C PRO A 53 19.43 8.15 17.72
N TYR A 54 18.85 7.02 17.31
CA TYR A 54 18.06 6.91 16.09
C TYR A 54 16.66 6.40 16.40
N LEU A 55 15.62 7.04 15.86
CA LEU A 55 14.24 6.64 16.08
C LEU A 55 13.51 6.49 14.75
N CYS A 56 13.02 5.28 14.45
CA CYS A 56 12.26 5.01 13.23
C CYS A 56 10.98 5.86 13.18
N SER A 57 10.62 6.34 12.00
CA SER A 57 9.34 7.02 11.81
C SER A 57 8.18 6.03 11.96
N LEU A 58 7.16 6.37 12.75
CA LEU A 58 5.83 5.75 12.73
C LEU A 58 5.02 6.05 11.45
N PRO A 59 4.14 5.13 11.03
CA PRO A 59 4.01 3.77 11.55
C PRO A 59 5.26 2.95 11.20
N ALA A 60 5.65 2.03 12.08
CA ALA A 60 6.85 1.20 11.92
C ALA A 60 6.51 -0.30 12.06
N TYR A 61 7.24 -1.15 11.35
CA TYR A 61 7.27 -2.58 11.58
C TYR A 61 8.15 -2.89 12.79
N THR A 62 7.73 -3.88 13.56
CA THR A 62 8.51 -4.47 14.65
C THR A 62 8.74 -5.93 14.29
N GLY A 63 10.01 -6.32 14.16
CA GLY A 63 10.42 -7.69 13.91
C GLY A 63 11.39 -8.17 14.98
N THR A 64 11.79 -9.44 14.87
CA THR A 64 12.80 -10.04 15.74
C THR A 64 14.14 -9.33 15.55
N ALA A 65 14.87 -9.10 16.65
CA ALA A 65 16.25 -8.61 16.57
C ALA A 65 17.12 -9.58 15.73
N GLY A 66 18.18 -9.06 15.11
CA GLY A 66 19.06 -9.86 14.26
C GLY A 66 19.65 -11.05 15.01
N SER A 67 19.95 -12.15 14.30
CA SER A 67 20.47 -13.41 14.85
C SER A 67 21.86 -13.33 15.50
N HIS A 68 22.42 -12.12 15.61
CA HIS A 68 23.70 -11.84 16.25
C HIS A 68 23.63 -11.76 17.78
N PHE A 69 22.43 -11.67 18.35
CA PHE A 69 22.22 -11.68 19.80
C PHE A 69 21.72 -13.06 20.24
N ASP A 70 22.49 -13.71 21.11
CA ASP A 70 22.00 -14.89 21.82
C ASP A 70 20.99 -14.51 22.91
N ALA A 71 20.26 -15.50 23.44
CA ALA A 71 19.21 -15.28 24.42
C ALA A 71 19.73 -14.62 25.71
N ASP A 72 20.94 -14.96 26.15
CA ASP A 72 21.54 -14.39 27.35
C ASP A 72 21.86 -12.91 27.16
N THR A 73 22.38 -12.53 25.99
CA THR A 73 22.67 -11.14 25.64
C THR A 73 21.39 -10.32 25.54
N VAL A 74 20.33 -10.88 24.94
CA VAL A 74 19.00 -10.23 24.89
C VAL A 74 18.50 -9.96 26.31
N TYR A 75 18.52 -10.98 27.17
CA TYR A 75 18.08 -10.86 28.56
C TYR A 75 18.87 -9.81 29.34
N GLN A 76 20.19 -9.74 29.14
CA GLN A 76 21.03 -8.72 29.77
C GLN A 76 20.66 -7.30 29.28
N ILE A 77 20.49 -7.11 27.97
CA ILE A 77 20.13 -5.82 27.38
C ILE A 77 18.78 -5.33 27.90
N GLU A 78 17.79 -6.21 27.95
CA GLU A 78 16.46 -5.91 28.49
C GLU A 78 16.52 -5.64 30.00
N GLY A 79 17.37 -6.39 30.73
CA GLY A 79 17.63 -6.17 32.16
C GLY A 79 18.24 -4.81 32.48
N TYR A 80 19.16 -4.29 31.65
CA TYR A 80 19.69 -2.95 31.80
C TYR A 80 18.61 -1.88 31.67
N ALA A 81 17.66 -2.07 30.74
CA ALA A 81 16.54 -1.17 30.59
C ALA A 81 15.58 -1.23 31.79
N ALA A 82 15.26 -2.44 32.26
CA ALA A 82 14.45 -2.63 33.46
C ALA A 82 15.05 -1.94 34.68
N GLN A 83 16.36 -2.10 34.89
CA GLN A 83 17.07 -1.46 36.01
C GLN A 83 16.91 0.07 36.01
N VAL A 84 17.14 0.72 34.87
CA VAL A 84 17.01 2.18 34.78
C VAL A 84 15.56 2.63 35.01
N LEU A 85 14.58 1.86 34.49
CA LEU A 85 13.17 2.18 34.71
C LEU A 85 12.77 2.04 36.18
N ASP A 86 13.27 1.01 36.87
CA ASP A 86 13.04 0.79 38.30
C ASP A 86 13.68 1.89 39.15
N ASP A 87 14.93 2.27 38.85
CA ASP A 87 15.65 3.35 39.52
C ASP A 87 14.92 4.70 39.39
N LEU A 88 14.26 4.92 38.24
CA LEU A 88 13.44 6.10 37.97
C LEU A 88 11.97 5.95 38.40
N GLN A 89 11.60 4.81 39.00
CA GLN A 89 10.24 4.49 39.44
C GLN A 89 9.20 4.58 38.31
N LEU A 90 9.59 4.19 37.10
CA LEU A 90 8.74 4.17 35.92
C LEU A 90 8.13 2.78 35.72
N GLY A 91 6.81 2.68 35.92
CA GLY A 91 6.08 1.49 35.52
C GLY A 91 6.04 1.33 34.00
N TYR A 92 6.32 0.13 33.51
CA TYR A 92 6.27 -0.25 32.09
C TYR A 92 5.40 -1.49 31.88
N GLN A 93 4.93 -1.72 30.67
CA GLN A 93 4.14 -2.90 30.30
C GLN A 93 5.02 -4.03 29.74
N ASP A 94 6.08 -3.66 29.02
CA ASP A 94 6.91 -4.61 28.28
C ASP A 94 8.24 -3.96 27.86
N ILE A 95 9.30 -4.77 27.78
CA ILE A 95 10.63 -4.39 27.30
C ILE A 95 11.07 -5.48 26.33
N GLN A 96 11.47 -5.10 25.12
CA GLN A 96 11.92 -6.05 24.11
C GLN A 96 13.08 -5.50 23.30
N LEU A 97 14.09 -6.33 23.03
CA LEU A 97 15.07 -6.04 21.97
C LEU A 97 14.49 -6.43 20.60
N VAL A 98 14.29 -5.45 19.73
CA VAL A 98 13.58 -5.64 18.46
C VAL A 98 14.31 -5.01 17.28
N ALA A 99 13.97 -5.48 16.08
CA ALA A 99 14.30 -4.81 14.83
C ALA A 99 13.15 -3.86 14.44
N ARG A 100 13.44 -2.55 14.32
CA ARG A 100 12.48 -1.52 13.92
C ARG A 100 12.75 -1.06 12.48
N ASN A 101 11.69 -0.84 11.71
CA ASN A 101 11.80 -0.25 10.37
C ASN A 101 10.55 0.59 10.05
N SER A 102 10.72 1.80 9.53
CA SER A 102 9.59 2.67 9.16
C SER A 102 8.80 2.08 7.99
N LYS A 103 7.46 2.12 8.04
CA LYS A 103 6.61 1.67 6.93
C LYS A 103 6.62 2.65 5.75
N VAL A 104 6.89 3.93 6.02
CA VAL A 104 6.79 5.02 5.03
C VAL A 104 8.17 5.40 4.48
N ASP A 105 9.18 5.28 5.33
CA ASP A 105 10.57 5.69 5.06
C ASP A 105 11.53 4.58 5.49
N PRO A 106 11.42 3.38 4.89
CA PRO A 106 12.15 2.23 5.38
C PRO A 106 13.66 2.42 5.26
N GLN A 107 14.37 2.08 6.33
CA GLN A 107 15.82 2.07 6.34
C GLN A 107 16.32 0.87 5.50
N PRO A 108 17.48 0.98 4.81
CA PRO A 108 18.08 -0.15 4.10
C PRO A 108 18.33 -1.37 5.01
N GLU A 109 18.67 -1.10 6.27
CA GLU A 109 18.84 -2.10 7.32
C GLU A 109 17.90 -1.78 8.48
N ASN A 110 17.42 -2.82 9.16
CA ASN A 110 16.57 -2.64 10.33
C ASN A 110 17.37 -2.00 11.48
N VAL A 111 16.69 -1.15 12.25
CA VAL A 111 17.27 -0.50 13.42
C VAL A 111 17.06 -1.36 14.65
N THR A 112 18.14 -1.90 15.19
CA THR A 112 18.11 -2.61 16.48
C THR A 112 17.75 -1.64 17.60
N THR A 113 16.68 -1.92 18.33
CA THR A 113 16.07 -0.99 19.29
C THR A 113 15.63 -1.73 20.54
N VAL A 114 15.99 -1.24 21.72
CA VAL A 114 15.31 -1.57 22.98
C VAL A 114 13.99 -0.80 22.99
N LEU A 115 12.91 -1.52 22.78
CA LEU A 115 11.56 -0.98 22.75
C LEU A 115 10.89 -1.22 24.10
N VAL A 116 10.44 -0.14 24.73
CA VAL A 116 9.71 -0.17 26.00
C VAL A 116 8.29 0.34 25.75
N ARG A 117 7.30 -0.48 26.07
CA ARG A 117 5.89 -0.09 26.02
C ARG A 117 5.49 0.52 27.36
N MET A 118 5.14 1.80 27.32
CA MET A 118 4.78 2.59 28.49
C MET A 118 3.26 2.68 28.63
N PRO A 119 2.72 2.67 29.86
CA PRO A 119 1.29 2.87 30.08
C PRO A 119 0.82 4.24 29.54
N ASN A 120 -0.48 4.38 29.30
CA ASN A 120 -1.15 5.60 28.81
C ASN A 120 -1.24 6.71 29.88
N ARG A 121 -0.09 7.03 30.48
CA ARG A 121 0.14 8.06 31.50
C ARG A 121 1.48 8.72 31.18
N PRO A 122 1.50 9.62 30.18
CA PRO A 122 2.76 10.08 29.62
C PRO A 122 3.57 10.93 30.60
N GLN A 123 4.86 10.64 30.74
CA GLN A 123 5.80 11.36 31.60
C GLN A 123 7.03 11.78 30.77
N PRO A 124 6.87 12.74 29.83
CA PRO A 124 7.82 12.97 28.74
C PRO A 124 9.24 13.30 29.21
N GLU A 125 9.38 14.06 30.30
CA GLU A 125 10.70 14.39 30.86
C GLU A 125 11.41 13.17 31.45
N LEU A 126 10.68 12.32 32.18
CA LEU A 126 11.24 11.10 32.75
C LEU A 126 11.51 10.05 31.68
N TRP A 127 10.65 9.93 30.66
CA TRP A 127 10.88 9.02 29.55
C TRP A 127 12.11 9.44 28.74
N TYR A 128 12.25 10.73 28.45
CA TYR A 128 13.45 11.26 27.79
C TYR A 128 14.71 10.99 28.60
N ARG A 129 14.69 11.24 29.92
CA ARG A 129 15.80 10.91 30.82
C ARG A 129 16.13 9.42 30.80
N ALA A 130 15.13 8.56 30.95
CA ALA A 130 15.29 7.11 30.94
C ALA A 130 15.93 6.62 29.63
N THR A 131 15.48 7.10 28.47
CA THR A 131 16.05 6.68 27.17
C THR A 131 17.55 6.95 27.08
N LYS A 132 18.02 8.07 27.66
CA LYS A 132 19.44 8.44 27.67
C LYS A 132 20.23 7.59 28.65
N GLU A 133 19.72 7.40 29.87
CA GLU A 133 20.37 6.56 30.88
C GLU A 133 20.48 5.09 30.44
N ILE A 134 19.44 4.54 29.80
CA ILE A 134 19.47 3.21 29.19
C ILE A 134 20.55 3.15 28.09
N ASN A 135 20.56 4.12 27.17
CA ASN A 135 21.55 4.12 26.09
C ASN A 135 22.99 4.25 26.61
N GLU A 136 23.23 5.09 27.62
CA GLU A 136 24.52 5.21 28.28
C GLU A 136 24.97 3.90 28.93
N LEU A 137 24.04 3.19 29.58
CA LEU A 137 24.32 1.89 30.19
C LEU A 137 24.67 0.84 29.13
N LEU A 138 23.91 0.78 28.03
CA LEU A 138 24.23 -0.10 26.89
C LEU A 138 25.62 0.18 26.32
N LEU A 139 26.00 1.46 26.18
CA LEU A 139 27.32 1.86 25.70
C LEU A 139 28.45 1.46 26.67
N ARG A 140 28.24 1.57 27.99
CA ARG A 140 29.20 1.13 29.02
C ARG A 140 29.45 -0.37 28.98
N HIS A 141 28.43 -1.15 28.63
CA HIS A 141 28.51 -2.61 28.45
C HIS A 141 28.83 -3.03 27.01
N TYR A 142 29.37 -2.13 26.19
CA TYR A 142 29.84 -2.38 24.82
C TYR A 142 28.75 -2.78 23.80
N HIS A 143 27.47 -2.58 24.11
CA HIS A 143 26.37 -2.77 23.17
C HIS A 143 26.16 -1.51 22.30
N ARG A 144 27.02 -1.37 21.27
CA ARG A 144 26.98 -0.22 20.35
C ARG A 144 25.93 -0.41 19.25
N GLY A 145 25.38 0.71 18.76
CA GLY A 145 24.46 0.70 17.62
C GLY A 145 23.01 0.35 17.96
N ILE A 146 22.68 0.18 19.24
CA ILE A 146 21.32 -0.06 19.72
C ILE A 146 20.66 1.28 20.09
N SER A 147 19.47 1.52 19.54
CA SER A 147 18.65 2.66 19.93
C SER A 147 17.68 2.29 21.06
N VAL A 148 17.13 3.28 21.75
CA VAL A 148 16.14 3.08 22.81
C VAL A 148 14.88 3.84 22.43
N GLU A 149 13.72 3.20 22.54
CA GLU A 149 12.41 3.78 22.26
C GLU A 149 11.46 3.48 23.43
N LEU A 150 10.99 4.54 24.10
CA LEU A 150 9.86 4.49 25.02
C LEU A 150 8.64 5.04 24.30
N ILE A 151 7.58 4.26 24.22
CA ILE A 151 6.37 4.62 23.47
C ILE A 151 5.12 4.27 24.26
N GLU A 152 4.13 5.17 24.26
CA GLU A 152 2.82 4.90 24.83
C GLU A 152 2.12 3.73 24.12
N THR A 153 1.46 2.86 24.88
CA THR A 153 0.78 1.66 24.37
C THR A 153 -0.23 1.94 23.26
N ASP A 154 -1.04 3.00 23.37
CA ASP A 154 -2.03 3.32 22.34
C ASP A 154 -1.35 3.79 21.04
N LEU A 155 -0.32 4.64 21.15
CA LEU A 155 0.47 5.06 19.99
C LEU A 155 1.25 3.90 19.36
N PHE A 156 1.76 2.97 20.17
CA PHE A 156 2.41 1.75 19.71
C PHE A 156 1.46 0.84 18.93
N SER A 157 0.22 0.69 19.43
CA SER A 157 -0.83 -0.11 18.78
C SER A 157 -1.22 0.47 17.42
N GLY A 158 -1.07 1.79 17.26
CA GLY A 158 -1.10 2.48 15.98
C GLY A 158 -2.02 3.69 15.98
N ILE A 159 -1.90 4.49 14.93
CA ILE A 159 -2.84 5.58 14.66
C ILE A 159 -3.92 5.03 13.72
N TYR A 160 -5.16 5.13 14.16
CA TYR A 160 -6.33 4.68 13.42
C TYR A 160 -6.89 5.81 12.56
N CYS A 161 -7.22 5.47 11.33
CA CYS A 161 -7.99 6.29 10.41
C CYS A 161 -9.32 5.58 10.14
N SER A 162 -10.44 6.29 10.26
CA SER A 162 -11.76 5.73 10.01
C SER A 162 -12.73 6.76 9.41
N PRO A 163 -13.79 6.30 8.72
CA PRO A 163 -14.74 7.21 8.09
C PRO A 163 -15.46 8.12 9.10
N VAL A 164 -15.71 9.37 8.69
CA VAL A 164 -16.65 10.27 9.39
C VAL A 164 -18.08 9.81 9.10
N GLU A 165 -18.93 9.72 10.13
CA GLU A 165 -20.32 9.32 10.00
C GLU A 165 -21.13 10.38 9.25
N SER A 166 -22.19 9.94 8.54
CA SER A 166 -23.06 10.86 7.79
C SER A 166 -23.90 11.77 8.68
N THR A 167 -23.98 11.45 9.98
CA THR A 167 -24.64 12.24 11.01
C THR A 167 -23.78 13.40 11.52
N HIS A 168 -22.47 13.42 11.25
CA HIS A 168 -21.60 14.51 11.69
C HIS A 168 -21.88 15.80 10.91
N SER A 169 -21.86 16.96 11.58
CA SER A 169 -22.20 18.27 11.01
C SER A 169 -21.35 18.68 9.81
N ILE A 170 -20.05 18.32 9.82
CA ILE A 170 -19.14 18.57 8.70
C ILE A 170 -19.55 17.83 7.42
N PHE A 171 -20.24 16.70 7.52
CA PHE A 171 -20.43 15.77 6.40
C PHE A 171 -21.10 16.44 5.18
N PRO A 172 -22.27 17.11 5.31
CA PRO A 172 -22.88 17.84 4.20
C PRO A 172 -22.12 19.11 3.78
N LYS A 173 -21.25 19.65 4.64
CA LYS A 173 -20.49 20.90 4.39
C LYS A 173 -19.13 20.66 3.73
N TRP A 174 -18.61 19.45 3.85
CA TRP A 174 -17.21 19.11 3.56
C TRP A 174 -16.75 19.61 2.19
N ARG A 175 -17.55 19.38 1.14
CA ARG A 175 -17.20 19.79 -0.22
C ARG A 175 -16.90 21.29 -0.33
N LYS A 176 -17.79 22.12 0.22
CA LYS A 176 -17.65 23.58 0.20
C LYS A 176 -16.47 24.02 1.07
N LEU A 177 -16.34 23.43 2.26
CA LEU A 177 -15.23 23.69 3.18
C LEU A 177 -13.87 23.38 2.55
N ALA A 178 -13.73 22.21 1.92
CA ALA A 178 -12.49 21.80 1.30
C ALA A 178 -12.05 22.76 0.18
N GLN A 179 -13.00 23.22 -0.65
CA GLN A 179 -12.75 24.24 -1.67
C GLN A 179 -12.36 25.59 -1.05
N GLU A 180 -13.06 26.00 0.01
CA GLU A 180 -12.81 27.25 0.71
C GLU A 180 -11.42 27.27 1.39
N ILE A 181 -11.03 26.17 2.02
CA ILE A 181 -9.71 25.97 2.60
C ILE A 181 -8.63 26.16 1.54
N VAL A 182 -8.74 25.44 0.40
CA VAL A 182 -7.75 25.53 -0.68
C VAL A 182 -7.70 26.94 -1.28
N ALA A 183 -8.84 27.63 -1.40
CA ALA A 183 -8.91 28.96 -2.00
C ALA A 183 -8.41 30.08 -1.08
N ARG A 184 -8.63 29.98 0.23
CA ARG A 184 -8.36 31.06 1.20
C ARG A 184 -7.03 30.92 1.94
N CYS A 185 -6.44 29.73 2.01
CA CYS A 185 -5.20 29.52 2.77
C CYS A 185 -3.99 30.06 2.01
N PRO A 186 -3.20 30.98 2.62
CA PRO A 186 -1.96 31.44 2.02
C PRO A 186 -0.91 30.32 2.04
N ASN A 187 0.10 30.42 1.16
CA ASN A 187 1.26 29.53 1.13
C ASN A 187 0.90 28.04 1.08
N ASN A 188 -0.13 27.68 0.30
CA ASN A 188 -0.47 26.29 0.01
C ASN A 188 0.50 25.63 -0.99
N ASP A 189 1.75 26.12 -1.02
CA ASP A 189 2.72 25.80 -2.06
C ASP A 189 3.24 24.37 -2.01
N GLU A 190 3.24 23.83 -0.81
CA GLU A 190 3.76 22.51 -0.53
C GLU A 190 2.63 21.50 -0.31
N TRP A 191 1.37 21.90 -0.48
CA TRP A 191 0.22 21.02 -0.25
C TRP A 191 0.01 20.08 -1.44
N VAL A 192 -0.20 18.81 -1.15
CA VAL A 192 -0.45 17.76 -2.15
C VAL A 192 -1.86 17.17 -2.03
N GLY A 193 -2.52 17.33 -0.89
CA GLY A 193 -3.88 16.84 -0.72
C GLY A 193 -4.56 17.29 0.57
N LEU A 194 -5.86 17.06 0.61
CA LEU A 194 -6.73 17.42 1.73
C LEU A 194 -7.75 16.31 1.96
N ASP A 195 -7.83 15.83 3.19
CA ASP A 195 -8.67 14.72 3.60
C ASP A 195 -9.47 15.06 4.88
N CYS A 196 -10.53 14.31 5.18
CA CYS A 196 -11.31 14.48 6.41
C CYS A 196 -11.73 13.13 7.01
N PHE A 197 -11.14 12.75 8.14
CA PHE A 197 -11.31 11.44 8.75
C PHE A 197 -11.49 11.53 10.25
N ARG A 198 -11.99 10.47 10.87
CA ARG A 198 -11.73 10.24 12.29
C ARG A 198 -10.32 9.71 12.46
N TYR A 199 -9.48 10.43 13.18
CA TYR A 199 -8.04 10.17 13.22
C TYR A 199 -7.45 10.30 14.62
N GLY A 200 -6.84 9.24 15.15
CA GLY A 200 -6.27 9.22 16.49
C GLY A 200 -5.83 7.82 16.94
N THR A 201 -5.46 7.67 18.21
CA THR A 201 -4.94 6.41 18.78
C THR A 201 -6.00 5.59 19.51
N ASN A 202 -7.25 6.05 19.59
CA ASN A 202 -8.30 5.31 20.28
C ASN A 202 -8.70 4.06 19.47
N PRO A 203 -8.62 2.84 20.04
CA PRO A 203 -9.00 1.62 19.36
C PRO A 203 -10.50 1.58 19.01
N HIS A 204 -11.35 2.27 19.77
CA HIS A 204 -12.72 2.55 19.36
C HIS A 204 -12.72 3.70 18.36
N ARG A 205 -12.60 3.37 17.08
CA ARG A 205 -12.21 4.33 16.04
C ARG A 205 -13.19 5.48 15.85
N SER A 206 -14.47 5.26 16.12
CA SER A 206 -15.54 6.27 16.13
C SER A 206 -15.38 7.32 17.25
N SER A 207 -14.64 7.00 18.32
CA SER A 207 -14.30 7.96 19.39
C SER A 207 -13.10 8.83 19.06
N ASN A 208 -12.37 8.57 17.98
CA ASN A 208 -11.32 9.49 17.54
C ASN A 208 -11.93 10.80 17.02
N PRO A 209 -11.24 11.95 17.21
CA PRO A 209 -11.72 13.24 16.75
C PRO A 209 -11.85 13.25 15.23
N VAL A 210 -12.80 14.05 14.74
CA VAL A 210 -12.88 14.35 13.30
C VAL A 210 -11.78 15.36 12.99
N THR A 211 -10.95 15.03 12.01
CA THR A 211 -9.73 15.74 11.69
C THR A 211 -9.65 16.01 10.20
N VAL A 212 -9.45 17.28 9.85
CA VAL A 212 -9.02 17.70 8.52
C VAL A 212 -7.52 17.50 8.40
N ILE A 213 -7.10 16.61 7.50
CA ILE A 213 -5.71 16.23 7.31
C ILE A 213 -5.19 16.85 6.01
N ILE A 214 -4.23 17.76 6.12
CA ILE A 214 -3.53 18.37 5.00
C ILE A 214 -2.25 17.58 4.76
N ARG A 215 -2.12 17.00 3.56
CA ARG A 215 -0.90 16.34 3.13
C ARG A 215 0.02 17.35 2.44
N VAL A 216 1.29 17.35 2.80
CA VAL A 216 2.33 18.21 2.20
C VAL A 216 3.46 17.40 1.58
N LEU A 217 4.24 18.02 0.70
CA LEU A 217 5.40 17.42 0.07
C LEU A 217 6.33 16.78 1.11
N LYS A 218 6.83 15.58 0.81
CA LYS A 218 7.73 14.83 1.69
C LYS A 218 9.01 15.59 2.03
N THR A 219 9.49 16.40 1.08
CA THR A 219 10.69 17.25 1.20
C THR A 219 10.44 18.56 1.96
N CYS A 220 9.21 18.82 2.39
CA CYS A 220 8.86 20.06 3.09
C CYS A 220 9.53 20.11 4.48
N GLU A 221 10.08 21.28 4.80
CA GLU A 221 10.68 21.60 6.11
C GLU A 221 9.93 22.75 6.83
N SER A 222 8.96 23.37 6.16
CA SER A 222 8.18 24.50 6.68
C SER A 222 7.32 24.09 7.90
N PRO A 223 7.26 24.91 8.97
CA PRO A 223 6.31 24.71 10.05
C PRO A 223 4.90 25.16 9.63
N PHE A 224 3.87 24.34 9.91
CA PHE A 224 2.48 24.62 9.53
C PHE A 224 1.56 25.02 10.68
N VAL A 225 2.10 25.34 11.86
CA VAL A 225 1.27 25.73 13.03
C VAL A 225 0.34 26.91 12.73
N THR A 226 0.83 27.96 12.08
CA THR A 226 0.01 29.12 11.70
C THR A 226 -1.03 28.76 10.64
N ALA A 227 -0.66 27.91 9.67
CA ALA A 227 -1.59 27.43 8.65
C ALA A 227 -2.70 26.57 9.27
N ALA A 228 -2.37 25.68 10.21
CA ALA A 228 -3.32 24.85 10.94
C ALA A 228 -4.35 25.70 11.70
N ARG A 229 -3.91 26.75 12.39
CA ARG A 229 -4.82 27.71 13.06
C ARG A 229 -5.70 28.47 12.08
N TYR A 230 -5.16 28.86 10.93
CA TYR A 230 -5.94 29.55 9.91
C TYR A 230 -7.03 28.64 9.31
N VAL A 231 -6.70 27.39 8.96
CA VAL A 231 -7.67 26.38 8.51
C VAL A 231 -8.73 26.15 9.60
N HIS A 232 -8.32 26.02 10.85
CA HIS A 232 -9.23 25.87 11.99
C HIS A 232 -10.19 27.06 12.10
N SER A 233 -9.73 28.29 11.87
CA SER A 233 -10.61 29.47 11.86
C SER A 233 -11.68 29.44 10.76
N ILE A 234 -11.39 28.85 9.59
CA ILE A 234 -12.37 28.64 8.51
C ILE A 234 -13.43 27.62 8.96
N LEU A 235 -12.99 26.53 9.60
CA LEU A 235 -13.89 25.50 10.15
C LEU A 235 -14.79 26.08 11.24
N ALA A 236 -14.22 26.81 12.20
CA ALA A 236 -14.95 27.48 13.28
C ALA A 236 -15.98 28.48 12.74
N ALA A 237 -15.62 29.31 11.76
CA ALA A 237 -16.54 30.25 11.10
C ALA A 237 -17.71 29.55 10.39
N SER A 238 -17.56 28.27 10.05
CA SER A 238 -18.59 27.44 9.42
C SER A 238 -19.36 26.56 10.42
N GLY A 239 -19.15 26.78 11.72
CA GLY A 239 -19.77 26.03 12.81
C GLY A 239 -19.16 24.65 13.06
N GLU A 240 -17.91 24.42 12.67
CA GLU A 240 -17.17 23.15 12.85
C GLU A 240 -15.93 23.36 13.74
N ALA A 241 -16.09 24.09 14.85
CA ALA A 241 -14.98 24.44 15.74
C ALA A 241 -14.32 23.20 16.40
N GLU A 242 -15.08 22.13 16.62
CA GLU A 242 -14.60 20.87 17.24
C GLU A 242 -13.82 19.96 16.28
N VAL A 243 -13.61 20.39 15.02
CA VAL A 243 -12.88 19.62 14.03
C VAL A 243 -11.40 19.98 14.09
N ASP A 244 -10.57 18.97 14.29
CA ASP A 244 -9.12 19.11 14.39
C ASP A 244 -8.47 19.35 13.02
N VAL A 245 -7.28 19.95 13.03
CA VAL A 245 -6.47 20.17 11.82
C VAL A 245 -5.08 19.59 12.00
N LEU A 246 -4.68 18.72 11.07
CA LEU A 246 -3.37 18.08 11.06
C LEU A 246 -2.65 18.29 9.73
N PHE A 247 -1.39 18.70 9.78
CA PHE A 247 -0.47 18.71 8.65
C PHE A 247 0.48 17.53 8.74
N THR A 248 0.52 16.73 7.69
CA THR A 248 1.40 15.56 7.61
C THR A 248 2.16 15.52 6.29
N LYS A 249 3.41 15.03 6.33
CA LYS A 249 4.12 14.68 5.11
C LYS A 249 3.40 13.55 4.37
N ASP A 250 3.42 13.63 3.04
CA ASP A 250 2.83 12.63 2.17
C ASP A 250 3.43 11.25 2.44
N GLY A 251 2.54 10.28 2.68
CA GLY A 251 2.87 8.88 2.96
C GLY A 251 2.69 7.97 1.76
N THR A 252 2.49 8.53 0.56
CA THR A 252 2.32 7.77 -0.67
C THR A 252 3.65 7.11 -1.04
N THR A 253 3.69 5.78 -0.98
CA THR A 253 4.92 5.00 -1.24
C THR A 253 4.67 3.90 -2.26
N SER A 254 5.61 3.71 -3.19
CA SER A 254 5.78 2.45 -3.90
C SER A 254 6.56 1.50 -3.01
N PHE A 255 5.91 0.55 -2.35
CA PHE A 255 6.64 -0.54 -1.70
C PHE A 255 7.09 -1.59 -2.73
N ILE A 256 7.45 -2.82 -2.36
CA ILE A 256 7.32 -3.98 -3.26
C ILE A 256 7.06 -5.18 -2.37
N LEU A 257 5.84 -5.71 -2.36
CA LEU A 257 5.61 -7.01 -1.72
C LEU A 257 5.94 -8.15 -2.67
N ASN A 258 6.49 -9.24 -2.12
CA ASN A 258 6.87 -10.46 -2.84
C ASN A 258 6.04 -11.66 -2.35
N PRO A 259 4.71 -11.66 -2.52
CA PRO A 259 3.86 -12.78 -2.19
C PRO A 259 4.15 -13.96 -3.13
N THR A 260 3.92 -15.16 -2.62
CA THR A 260 3.84 -16.38 -3.41
C THR A 260 2.52 -16.41 -4.18
N ILE A 261 2.50 -17.09 -5.31
CA ILE A 261 1.30 -17.27 -6.12
C ILE A 261 0.71 -18.66 -5.84
N PRO A 262 -0.62 -18.81 -5.70
CA PRO A 262 -1.28 -20.11 -5.68
C PRO A 262 -1.14 -20.87 -6.99
N LEU A 263 -1.16 -22.20 -6.92
CA LEU A 263 -0.86 -23.06 -8.06
C LEU A 263 -1.91 -22.95 -9.16
N GLU A 264 -3.17 -22.73 -8.77
CA GLU A 264 -4.32 -22.59 -9.66
C GLU A 264 -4.11 -21.45 -10.67
N ALA A 265 -3.38 -20.40 -10.28
CA ALA A 265 -3.05 -19.29 -11.15
C ALA A 265 -2.12 -19.67 -12.32
N THR A 266 -1.52 -20.86 -12.30
CA THR A 266 -0.62 -21.36 -13.36
C THR A 266 -1.31 -22.27 -14.38
N THR A 267 -2.60 -22.54 -14.20
CA THR A 267 -3.34 -23.55 -14.98
C THR A 267 -3.70 -23.13 -16.41
N GLY A 268 -3.34 -21.92 -16.85
CA GLY A 268 -3.54 -21.42 -18.21
C GLY A 268 -4.57 -20.28 -18.36
N PRO A 269 -5.75 -20.33 -17.71
CA PRO A 269 -6.70 -19.22 -17.68
C PRO A 269 -6.09 -17.96 -17.06
N VAL A 270 -6.70 -16.82 -17.37
CA VAL A 270 -6.40 -15.53 -16.76
C VAL A 270 -7.34 -15.30 -15.58
N TYR A 271 -6.79 -14.90 -14.44
CA TYR A 271 -7.51 -14.75 -13.18
C TYR A 271 -7.44 -13.31 -12.66
N PRO A 272 -8.59 -12.60 -12.60
CA PRO A 272 -8.67 -11.32 -11.91
C PRO A 272 -8.29 -11.45 -10.43
N GLY A 273 -7.55 -10.50 -9.87
CA GLY A 273 -7.02 -10.54 -8.51
C GLY A 273 -5.61 -11.12 -8.40
N VAL A 274 -5.08 -11.75 -9.46
CA VAL A 274 -3.71 -12.29 -9.50
C VAL A 274 -2.73 -11.31 -10.17
N SER A 275 -1.43 -11.54 -9.97
CA SER A 275 -0.39 -10.62 -10.37
C SER A 275 -0.27 -10.37 -11.88
N LEU A 276 0.06 -9.13 -12.21
CA LEU A 276 0.49 -8.65 -13.51
C LEU A 276 1.91 -8.12 -13.44
N GLY A 277 2.68 -8.36 -14.48
CA GLY A 277 4.03 -7.82 -14.63
C GLY A 277 4.29 -7.33 -16.05
N ILE A 278 5.18 -6.34 -16.17
CA ILE A 278 5.65 -5.88 -17.47
C ILE A 278 6.57 -6.95 -18.06
N HIS A 279 6.32 -7.32 -19.32
CA HIS A 279 7.02 -8.40 -19.99
C HIS A 279 8.52 -8.14 -20.08
N ARG A 280 9.32 -9.14 -19.67
CA ARG A 280 10.79 -9.06 -19.59
C ARG A 280 11.32 -7.91 -18.72
N SER A 281 10.51 -7.43 -17.78
CA SER A 281 10.92 -6.43 -16.80
C SER A 281 11.15 -7.07 -15.42
N SER A 282 12.06 -6.48 -14.65
CA SER A 282 12.26 -6.76 -13.23
C SER A 282 11.50 -5.78 -12.32
N ALA A 283 10.68 -4.90 -12.89
CA ALA A 283 9.85 -3.96 -12.15
C ALA A 283 8.89 -4.65 -11.18
N SER A 284 8.34 -3.86 -10.26
CA SER A 284 7.30 -4.32 -9.33
C SER A 284 6.07 -4.84 -10.09
N CYS A 285 5.31 -5.70 -9.41
CA CYS A 285 4.11 -6.33 -9.95
C CYS A 285 2.87 -5.63 -9.42
N SER A 286 1.79 -5.70 -10.19
CA SER A 286 0.47 -5.15 -9.84
C SER A 286 -0.61 -6.23 -9.95
N THR A 287 -1.88 -5.86 -9.93
CA THR A 287 -3.01 -6.80 -10.01
C THR A 287 -3.81 -6.63 -11.31
N LEU A 288 -4.28 -7.75 -11.87
CA LEU A 288 -5.31 -7.73 -12.91
C LEU A 288 -6.69 -7.49 -12.29
N GLY A 289 -7.40 -6.44 -12.73
CA GLY A 289 -8.70 -6.09 -12.15
C GLY A 289 -9.83 -7.00 -12.56
N GLY A 290 -10.02 -7.18 -13.87
CA GLY A 290 -11.12 -7.96 -14.45
C GLY A 290 -11.20 -7.84 -15.96
N PHE A 291 -12.28 -8.35 -16.54
CA PHE A 291 -12.55 -8.28 -17.97
C PHE A 291 -13.69 -7.31 -18.28
N VAL A 292 -13.48 -6.49 -19.31
CA VAL A 292 -14.49 -5.59 -19.87
C VAL A 292 -14.69 -5.89 -21.34
N GLN A 293 -15.87 -5.52 -21.84
CA GLN A 293 -16.23 -5.62 -23.24
C GLN A 293 -16.57 -4.25 -23.79
N LEU A 294 -16.06 -3.99 -24.99
CA LEU A 294 -16.30 -2.76 -25.74
C LEU A 294 -17.08 -3.10 -27.00
N ARG A 295 -17.97 -2.19 -27.38
CA ARG A 295 -18.66 -2.20 -28.67
C ARG A 295 -18.38 -0.90 -29.41
N PHE A 296 -18.14 -0.98 -30.71
CA PHE A 296 -17.82 0.17 -31.56
C PHE A 296 -18.96 0.43 -32.54
N LYS A 297 -19.04 1.65 -33.07
CA LYS A 297 -20.14 2.02 -33.98
C LYS A 297 -20.20 1.15 -35.24
N ASP A 298 -19.04 0.73 -35.74
CA ASP A 298 -18.88 -0.03 -36.99
C ASP A 298 -18.75 -1.55 -36.75
N ASN A 299 -18.87 -2.00 -35.49
CA ASN A 299 -18.79 -3.42 -35.13
C ASN A 299 -19.88 -3.74 -34.08
N GLU A 300 -20.85 -4.56 -34.46
CA GLU A 300 -21.92 -4.99 -33.53
C GLU A 300 -21.41 -5.98 -32.48
N ASP A 301 -20.29 -6.64 -32.72
CA ASP A 301 -19.70 -7.63 -31.82
C ASP A 301 -18.98 -6.99 -30.62
N TRP A 302 -18.95 -7.71 -29.51
CA TRP A 302 -18.26 -7.29 -28.29
C TRP A 302 -16.80 -7.75 -28.28
N ASP A 303 -15.88 -6.78 -28.24
CA ASP A 303 -14.46 -7.04 -28.08
C ASP A 303 -14.08 -7.09 -26.59
N THR A 304 -13.46 -8.20 -26.18
CA THR A 304 -13.08 -8.43 -24.77
C THR A 304 -11.64 -8.02 -24.49
N TYR A 305 -11.44 -7.27 -23.40
CA TYR A 305 -10.15 -6.79 -22.92
C TYR A 305 -9.97 -7.06 -21.43
N ALA A 306 -8.72 -7.22 -21.00
CA ALA A 306 -8.36 -7.14 -19.58
C ALA A 306 -8.24 -5.66 -19.17
N LEU A 307 -8.68 -5.34 -17.96
CA LEU A 307 -8.61 -4.01 -17.36
C LEU A 307 -7.73 -4.02 -16.10
N THR A 308 -6.80 -3.08 -16.03
CA THR A 308 -5.96 -2.76 -14.86
C THR A 308 -5.64 -1.26 -14.86
N CYS A 309 -4.82 -0.77 -13.95
CA CYS A 309 -4.33 0.61 -13.94
C CYS A 309 -3.26 0.85 -15.02
N PHE A 310 -3.17 2.07 -15.56
CA PHE A 310 -2.12 2.42 -16.51
C PHE A 310 -0.74 2.42 -15.87
N HIS A 311 -0.61 2.96 -14.65
CA HIS A 311 0.67 2.94 -13.95
C HIS A 311 1.20 1.51 -13.69
N SER A 312 0.30 0.53 -13.60
CA SER A 312 0.64 -0.89 -13.43
C SER A 312 1.27 -1.53 -14.66
N VAL A 313 1.05 -0.94 -15.84
CA VAL A 313 1.58 -1.43 -17.14
C VAL A 313 2.64 -0.51 -17.73
N PHE A 314 2.88 0.64 -17.09
CA PHE A 314 3.87 1.63 -17.49
C PHE A 314 5.24 1.34 -16.83
N PRO A 315 6.33 1.22 -17.60
CA PRO A 315 7.64 0.91 -17.03
C PRO A 315 8.15 2.08 -16.16
N PRO A 316 8.46 1.85 -14.87
CA PRO A 316 8.99 2.90 -14.01
C PRO A 316 10.36 3.40 -14.49
N GLU A 317 10.67 4.68 -14.29
CA GLU A 317 11.89 5.34 -14.80
C GLU A 317 13.17 4.54 -14.49
N ARG A 318 13.32 4.05 -13.25
CA ARG A 318 14.46 3.21 -12.82
C ARG A 318 14.63 1.91 -13.62
N TYR A 319 13.57 1.42 -14.26
CA TYR A 319 13.58 0.21 -15.10
C TYR A 319 13.50 0.52 -16.60
N GLN A 320 13.45 1.80 -16.99
CA GLN A 320 13.49 2.22 -18.39
C GLN A 320 14.88 2.11 -19.03
N GLY A 321 15.91 1.76 -18.25
CA GLY A 321 17.27 1.46 -18.72
C GLY A 321 17.44 0.13 -19.46
N GLY A 322 16.36 -0.64 -19.69
CA GLY A 322 16.41 -1.90 -20.44
C GLY A 322 16.71 -1.70 -21.93
N ARG A 323 17.47 -2.63 -22.55
CA ARG A 323 17.95 -2.55 -23.95
C ARG A 323 16.85 -2.24 -24.99
N TYR A 324 15.59 -2.62 -24.72
CA TYR A 324 14.44 -2.41 -25.62
C TYR A 324 13.67 -1.10 -25.37
N LEU A 325 13.92 -0.40 -24.26
CA LEU A 325 13.33 0.90 -23.93
C LEU A 325 14.24 2.08 -24.32
N HIS A 326 15.48 1.81 -24.74
CA HIS A 326 16.44 2.83 -25.17
C HIS A 326 16.22 3.40 -26.57
N SER A 327 15.41 2.76 -27.42
CA SER A 327 15.16 3.30 -28.76
C SER A 327 14.54 4.71 -28.64
N PRO A 328 14.96 5.70 -29.47
CA PRO A 328 14.40 7.05 -29.43
C PRO A 328 12.87 7.08 -29.50
N ASP A 329 12.28 6.18 -30.29
CA ASP A 329 10.82 6.03 -30.41
C ASP A 329 10.15 5.58 -29.10
N ALA A 330 10.77 4.65 -28.36
CA ALA A 330 10.24 4.20 -27.08
C ALA A 330 10.24 5.33 -26.04
N LYS A 331 11.31 6.13 -25.98
CA LYS A 331 11.38 7.31 -25.10
C LYS A 331 10.28 8.32 -25.47
N ARG A 332 10.14 8.62 -26.76
CA ARG A 332 9.06 9.51 -27.27
C ARG A 332 7.66 9.01 -26.90
N GLY A 333 7.43 7.70 -27.00
CA GLY A 333 6.17 7.07 -26.58
C GLY A 333 5.90 7.23 -25.08
N LEU A 334 6.89 6.88 -24.24
CA LEU A 334 6.78 6.99 -22.79
C LEU A 334 6.56 8.44 -22.34
N GLU A 335 7.33 9.39 -22.87
CA GLU A 335 7.16 10.84 -22.59
C GLU A 335 5.76 11.33 -22.98
N ARG A 336 5.24 10.90 -24.14
CA ARG A 336 3.87 11.22 -24.56
C ARG A 336 2.86 10.71 -23.54
N TRP A 337 2.95 9.45 -23.12
CA TRP A 337 1.95 8.81 -22.26
C TRP A 337 1.99 9.25 -20.79
N VAL A 338 2.99 10.05 -20.40
CA VAL A 338 2.96 10.75 -19.10
C VAL A 338 1.86 11.80 -19.06
N GLN A 339 1.59 12.48 -20.18
CA GLN A 339 0.67 13.63 -20.25
C GLN A 339 -0.53 13.39 -21.17
N HIS A 340 -0.47 12.38 -22.04
CA HIS A 340 -1.51 12.09 -23.02
C HIS A 340 -1.96 10.63 -22.92
N PRO A 341 -3.23 10.34 -23.21
CA PRO A 341 -3.72 8.97 -23.28
C PRO A 341 -3.03 8.19 -24.41
N LEU A 342 -2.98 6.87 -24.26
CA LEU A 342 -2.72 5.95 -25.37
C LEU A 342 -4.08 5.64 -26.00
N THR A 343 -4.30 6.05 -27.24
CA THR A 343 -5.57 5.86 -27.95
C THR A 343 -5.39 4.99 -29.18
N VAL A 344 -6.42 4.20 -29.52
CA VAL A 344 -6.48 3.44 -30.78
C VAL A 344 -6.49 4.33 -32.03
N HIS A 345 -6.72 5.64 -31.86
CA HIS A 345 -6.65 6.66 -32.91
C HIS A 345 -5.29 7.36 -32.97
N ASP A 346 -4.30 6.94 -32.17
CA ASP A 346 -2.95 7.47 -32.25
C ASP A 346 -2.34 7.15 -33.62
N ASP A 347 -1.32 7.91 -34.00
CA ASP A 347 -0.49 7.61 -35.17
C ASP A 347 -0.04 6.12 -35.09
N PRO A 348 -0.21 5.33 -36.18
CA PRO A 348 0.16 3.92 -36.22
C PRO A 348 1.55 3.62 -35.64
N ALA A 349 2.51 4.54 -35.79
CA ALA A 349 3.84 4.41 -35.20
C ALA A 349 3.79 4.31 -33.66
N PHE A 350 2.95 5.10 -32.98
CA PHE A 350 2.78 5.03 -31.52
C PHE A 350 2.06 3.76 -31.06
N LEU A 351 1.11 3.25 -31.85
CA LEU A 351 0.46 1.97 -31.59
C LEU A 351 1.45 0.80 -31.70
N ASP A 352 2.33 0.83 -32.70
CA ASP A 352 3.39 -0.16 -32.85
C ASP A 352 4.42 -0.08 -31.72
N ILE A 353 4.77 1.13 -31.28
CA ILE A 353 5.61 1.34 -30.10
C ILE A 353 4.95 0.74 -28.86
N ALA A 354 3.66 1.03 -28.61
CA ALA A 354 2.91 0.50 -27.47
C ALA A 354 2.88 -1.03 -27.48
N LYS A 355 2.53 -1.63 -28.63
CA LYS A 355 2.53 -3.09 -28.82
C LYS A 355 3.88 -3.73 -28.52
N ARG A 356 4.98 -3.02 -28.79
CA ARG A 356 6.36 -3.50 -28.54
C ARG A 356 6.78 -3.36 -27.09
N ILE A 357 6.46 -2.23 -26.43
CA ILE A 357 7.02 -1.88 -25.12
C ILE A 357 6.07 -2.06 -23.93
N LEU A 358 4.76 -2.01 -24.16
CA LEU A 358 3.71 -2.23 -23.15
C LEU A 358 3.13 -3.65 -23.26
N ARG A 359 4.03 -4.63 -23.21
CA ARG A 359 3.69 -6.06 -23.21
C ARG A 359 3.55 -6.55 -21.77
N ILE A 360 2.57 -7.42 -21.52
CA ILE A 360 2.15 -7.79 -20.16
C ILE A 360 2.17 -9.30 -19.98
N ASP A 361 2.56 -9.71 -18.78
CA ASP A 361 2.61 -11.09 -18.31
C ASP A 361 1.62 -11.31 -17.15
N HIS A 362 1.06 -12.52 -17.11
CA HIS A 362 0.15 -13.03 -16.09
C HIS A 362 0.27 -14.56 -15.97
N PRO A 363 0.56 -15.11 -14.78
CA PRO A 363 1.04 -14.40 -13.60
C PRO A 363 2.38 -13.71 -13.85
N ALA A 364 2.76 -12.75 -13.01
CA ALA A 364 4.02 -12.04 -13.18
C ALA A 364 5.24 -12.98 -13.03
N PRO A 365 6.25 -12.95 -13.93
CA PRO A 365 7.42 -13.82 -13.84
C PRO A 365 8.23 -13.64 -12.55
N ARG A 366 8.19 -12.44 -11.97
CA ARG A 366 8.84 -12.14 -10.69
C ARG A 366 8.20 -12.93 -9.56
N ASP A 367 6.88 -12.91 -9.45
CA ASP A 367 6.15 -13.65 -8.42
C ASP A 367 6.28 -15.18 -8.63
N LEU A 368 6.36 -15.65 -9.88
CA LEU A 368 6.67 -17.06 -10.19
C LEU A 368 8.06 -17.48 -9.66
N LYS A 369 9.08 -16.65 -9.87
CA LYS A 369 10.44 -16.89 -9.37
C LYS A 369 10.51 -16.87 -7.84
N VAL A 370 9.81 -15.92 -7.21
CA VAL A 370 9.70 -15.85 -5.75
C VAL A 370 9.05 -17.12 -5.20
N THR A 371 7.98 -17.59 -5.83
CA THR A 371 7.28 -18.82 -5.43
C THR A 371 8.19 -20.05 -5.55
N ILE A 372 8.93 -20.19 -6.66
CA ILE A 372 9.92 -21.26 -6.83
C ILE A 372 11.01 -21.20 -5.76
N LYS A 373 11.51 -20.00 -5.46
CA LYS A 373 12.51 -19.80 -4.42
C LYS A 373 11.99 -20.22 -3.05
N SER A 374 10.79 -19.77 -2.68
CA SER A 374 10.13 -20.13 -1.43
C SER A 374 9.92 -21.64 -1.30
N LEU A 375 9.46 -22.32 -2.36
CA LEU A 375 9.32 -23.78 -2.35
C LEU A 375 10.66 -24.50 -2.15
N ASN A 376 11.74 -24.01 -2.78
CA ASN A 376 13.07 -24.58 -2.56
C ASN A 376 13.56 -24.38 -1.12
N GLU A 377 13.28 -23.22 -0.52
CA GLU A 377 13.58 -22.94 0.89
C GLU A 377 12.79 -23.86 1.81
N THR A 378 11.47 -24.00 1.62
CA THR A 378 10.64 -24.93 2.37
C THR A 378 11.09 -26.38 2.23
N ILE A 379 11.46 -26.84 1.02
CA ILE A 379 12.02 -28.19 0.82
C ILE A 379 13.32 -28.38 1.61
N LYS A 380 14.16 -27.35 1.70
CA LYS A 380 15.40 -27.40 2.46
C LYS A 380 15.13 -27.43 3.97
N GLU A 381 14.21 -26.60 4.45
CA GLU A 381 13.84 -26.52 5.87
C GLU A 381 13.21 -27.81 6.38
N VAL A 382 12.35 -28.43 5.56
CA VAL A 382 11.71 -29.72 5.90
C VAL A 382 12.71 -30.89 5.89
N LYS A 383 13.86 -30.75 5.21
CA LYS A 383 14.98 -31.69 5.25
C LYS A 383 15.92 -31.34 6.40
N ASP A 384 15.43 -31.46 7.63
CA ASP A 384 16.22 -31.20 8.84
C ASP A 384 17.10 -32.40 9.25
N ASP A 385 17.82 -32.26 10.36
CA ASP A 385 18.70 -33.32 10.89
C ASP A 385 17.91 -34.60 11.22
N SER A 386 16.65 -34.48 11.65
CA SER A 386 15.79 -35.63 11.96
C SER A 386 15.43 -36.40 10.70
N PHE A 387 15.14 -35.69 9.61
CA PHE A 387 14.88 -36.28 8.30
C PHE A 387 16.10 -37.05 7.80
N TYR A 388 17.30 -36.46 7.89
CA TYR A 388 18.54 -37.12 7.44
C TYR A 388 18.94 -38.30 8.32
N ALA A 389 18.73 -38.22 9.64
CA ALA A 389 18.95 -39.35 10.55
C ALA A 389 18.01 -40.51 10.23
N ALA A 390 16.71 -40.24 10.05
CA ALA A 390 15.74 -41.26 9.66
C ALA A 390 16.05 -41.87 8.29
N LYS A 391 16.46 -41.03 7.32
CA LYS A 391 16.89 -41.47 5.99
C LYS A 391 18.11 -42.41 6.07
N ALA A 392 19.11 -42.05 6.87
CA ALA A 392 20.33 -42.85 7.05
C ALA A 392 20.02 -44.23 7.67
N GLU A 393 19.11 -44.30 8.64
CA GLU A 393 18.67 -45.59 9.19
C GLU A 393 17.91 -46.44 8.16
N ILE A 394 17.04 -45.84 7.34
CA ILE A 394 16.32 -46.56 6.28
C ILE A 394 17.28 -47.09 5.20
N GLU A 395 18.31 -46.31 4.83
CA GLU A 395 19.31 -46.71 3.82
C GLU A 395 20.21 -47.87 4.26
N LYS A 396 20.24 -48.22 5.57
CA LYS A 396 20.94 -49.40 6.11
C LYS A 396 20.21 -50.72 5.86
N GLY A 397 18.97 -50.70 5.36
CA GLY A 397 18.21 -51.92 5.07
C GLY A 397 17.95 -52.78 6.31
N GLU A 398 18.41 -54.03 6.30
CA GLU A 398 18.19 -54.98 7.41
C GLU A 398 18.95 -54.61 8.70
N ASP A 399 20.02 -53.82 8.59
CA ASP A 399 20.84 -53.36 9.73
C ASP A 399 20.34 -52.03 10.35
N GLY A 400 19.31 -51.42 9.74
CA GLY A 400 18.72 -50.16 10.19
C GLY A 400 17.61 -50.38 11.20
N TRP A 401 17.54 -49.53 12.23
CA TRP A 401 16.43 -49.56 13.18
C TRP A 401 15.78 -48.18 13.32
N LEU A 402 14.50 -48.09 12.97
CA LEU A 402 13.72 -46.87 13.10
C LEU A 402 12.39 -47.17 13.82
N PRO A 403 12.02 -46.43 14.88
CA PRO A 403 10.72 -46.56 15.51
C PRO A 403 9.57 -46.36 14.52
N LYS A 404 8.45 -47.08 14.70
CA LYS A 404 7.26 -46.96 13.83
C LYS A 404 6.72 -45.53 13.72
N SER A 405 6.82 -44.74 14.79
CA SER A 405 6.44 -43.32 14.79
C SER A 405 7.34 -42.49 13.87
N ALA A 406 8.66 -42.62 14.01
CA ALA A 406 9.65 -41.94 13.19
C ALA A 406 9.59 -42.37 11.71
N SER A 407 9.28 -43.64 11.44
CA SER A 407 9.03 -44.12 10.06
C SER A 407 7.81 -43.45 9.42
N ARG A 408 6.68 -43.34 10.15
CA ARG A 408 5.49 -42.63 9.67
C ARG A 408 5.75 -41.15 9.43
N GLU A 409 6.50 -40.52 10.33
CA GLU A 409 6.89 -39.11 10.21
C GLU A 409 7.77 -38.89 8.98
N TYR A 410 8.79 -39.72 8.78
CA TYR A 410 9.62 -39.70 7.58
C TYR A 410 8.80 -39.87 6.29
N GLU A 411 7.88 -40.83 6.25
CA GLU A 411 6.99 -41.03 5.09
C GLU A 411 6.07 -39.84 4.82
N ALA A 412 5.51 -39.23 5.86
CA ALA A 412 4.69 -38.02 5.75
C ALA A 412 5.52 -36.85 5.20
N THR A 413 6.72 -36.64 5.75
CA THR A 413 7.68 -35.64 5.31
C THR A 413 8.09 -35.84 3.85
N LEU A 414 8.37 -37.08 3.45
CA LEU A 414 8.70 -37.42 2.06
C LEU A 414 7.56 -37.09 1.09
N LYS A 415 6.31 -37.38 1.47
CA LYS A 415 5.13 -37.00 0.66
C LYS A 415 4.99 -35.48 0.54
N CYS A 416 5.24 -34.72 1.61
CA CYS A 416 5.24 -33.26 1.56
C CYS A 416 6.34 -32.73 0.61
N ILE A 417 7.56 -33.26 0.70
CA ILE A 417 8.67 -32.88 -0.20
C ILE A 417 8.29 -33.16 -1.66
N GLN A 418 7.75 -34.34 -1.96
CA GLN A 418 7.33 -34.70 -3.31
C GLN A 418 6.25 -33.75 -3.85
N GLN A 419 5.30 -33.35 -3.01
CA GLN A 419 4.27 -32.38 -3.39
C GLN A 419 4.89 -31.00 -3.71
N PHE A 420 5.79 -30.50 -2.87
CA PHE A 420 6.48 -29.24 -3.12
C PHE A 420 7.34 -29.27 -4.38
N GLU A 421 8.03 -30.38 -4.65
CA GLU A 421 8.82 -30.58 -5.87
C GLU A 421 7.92 -30.58 -7.11
N GLN A 422 6.79 -31.29 -7.07
CA GLN A 422 5.80 -31.27 -8.16
C GLN A 422 5.25 -29.88 -8.43
N ASP A 423 4.94 -29.11 -7.39
CA ASP A 423 4.40 -27.76 -7.54
C ASP A 423 5.47 -26.80 -8.07
N ARG A 424 6.70 -26.86 -7.53
CA ARG A 424 7.86 -26.12 -8.04
C ARG A 424 8.05 -26.36 -9.54
N ASP A 425 7.98 -27.62 -9.97
CA ASP A 425 8.20 -28.00 -11.36
C ASP A 425 7.09 -27.47 -12.28
N LYS A 426 5.85 -27.37 -11.81
CA LYS A 426 4.76 -26.70 -12.53
C LYS A 426 5.06 -25.21 -12.75
N TYR A 427 5.47 -24.48 -11.71
CA TYR A 427 5.87 -23.06 -11.85
C TYR A 427 7.06 -22.90 -12.81
N ALA A 428 8.08 -23.76 -12.68
CA ALA A 428 9.26 -23.74 -13.54
C ALA A 428 8.90 -24.01 -15.00
N LYS A 429 7.95 -24.92 -15.26
CA LYS A 429 7.44 -25.20 -16.62
C LYS A 429 6.74 -23.99 -17.22
N VAL A 430 5.92 -23.26 -16.45
CA VAL A 430 5.26 -22.03 -16.91
C VAL A 430 6.29 -20.98 -17.31
N LEU A 431 7.32 -20.78 -16.48
CA LEU A 431 8.42 -19.85 -16.78
C LEU A 431 9.22 -20.27 -18.02
N LYS A 432 9.57 -21.55 -18.13
CA LYS A 432 10.37 -22.07 -19.24
C LYS A 432 9.65 -21.96 -20.58
N ASN A 433 8.35 -22.27 -20.59
CA ASN A 433 7.56 -22.32 -21.82
C ASN A 433 6.97 -20.96 -22.21
N GLY A 434 7.15 -19.91 -21.40
CA GLY A 434 6.58 -18.58 -21.67
C GLY A 434 5.06 -18.53 -21.56
N ALA A 435 4.43 -19.51 -20.91
CA ALA A 435 2.97 -19.62 -20.80
C ALA A 435 2.34 -18.48 -19.95
N TYR A 436 3.17 -17.67 -19.30
CA TYR A 436 2.78 -16.47 -18.58
C TYR A 436 2.48 -15.27 -19.49
N TYR A 437 2.85 -15.26 -20.77
CA TYR A 437 2.59 -14.10 -21.63
C TYR A 437 1.08 -13.86 -21.81
N LEU A 438 0.60 -12.68 -21.42
CA LEU A 438 -0.81 -12.32 -21.45
C LEU A 438 -1.20 -11.63 -22.76
N GLY A 439 -0.44 -10.61 -23.17
CA GLY A 439 -0.82 -9.75 -24.27
C GLY A 439 -0.11 -8.39 -24.26
N HIS A 440 -0.76 -7.37 -24.81
CA HIS A 440 -0.23 -6.01 -24.89
C HIS A 440 -1.32 -4.96 -24.67
N VAL A 441 -0.91 -3.79 -24.20
CA VAL A 441 -1.79 -2.63 -24.00
C VAL A 441 -2.16 -2.04 -25.37
N VAL A 442 -3.45 -1.77 -25.58
CA VAL A 442 -3.98 -1.18 -26.83
C VAL A 442 -4.57 0.21 -26.62
N ALA A 443 -4.98 0.54 -25.40
CA ALA A 443 -5.47 1.85 -25.02
C ALA A 443 -5.27 2.06 -23.52
N GLY A 444 -5.18 3.31 -23.08
CA GLY A 444 -5.05 3.63 -21.68
C GLY A 444 -5.10 5.12 -21.38
N SER A 445 -5.32 5.45 -20.12
CA SER A 445 -5.48 6.81 -19.62
C SER A 445 -4.21 7.65 -19.78
N GLY A 446 -3.02 7.04 -19.70
CA GLY A 446 -1.79 7.77 -19.40
C GLY A 446 -1.64 8.03 -17.89
N MET A 447 -0.46 8.50 -17.45
CA MET A 447 -0.10 8.57 -16.03
C MET A 447 -0.85 9.64 -15.22
N ASN A 448 -1.16 10.80 -15.82
CA ASN A 448 -1.68 11.96 -15.09
C ASN A 448 -3.06 12.41 -15.60
N ARG A 449 -3.88 11.46 -16.08
CA ARG A 449 -5.14 11.79 -16.70
C ARG A 449 -6.18 12.21 -15.68
N THR A 450 -6.83 13.33 -15.98
CA THR A 450 -8.02 13.80 -15.25
C THR A 450 -9.12 14.11 -16.24
N ARG A 451 -10.38 13.97 -15.80
CA ARG A 451 -11.56 14.32 -16.58
C ARG A 451 -12.59 15.04 -15.72
N LEU A 452 -13.56 15.67 -16.36
CA LEU A 452 -14.73 16.20 -15.67
C LEU A 452 -15.80 15.10 -15.58
N ASP A 453 -16.26 14.81 -14.37
CA ASP A 453 -17.40 13.92 -14.16
C ASP A 453 -18.74 14.63 -14.49
N LYS A 454 -19.85 13.92 -14.28
CA LYS A 454 -21.21 14.43 -14.55
C LYS A 454 -21.55 15.70 -13.76
N ASP A 455 -20.96 15.87 -12.59
CA ASP A 455 -21.13 17.05 -11.73
C ASP A 455 -20.11 18.16 -12.07
N ARG A 456 -19.42 18.04 -13.22
CA ARG A 456 -18.36 18.93 -13.70
C ARG A 456 -17.18 19.03 -12.74
N ARG A 457 -16.93 17.97 -11.98
CA ARG A 457 -15.81 17.89 -11.03
C ARG A 457 -14.64 17.21 -11.69
N ARG A 458 -13.45 17.73 -11.47
CA ARG A 458 -12.24 17.08 -11.95
C ARG A 458 -11.97 15.84 -11.09
N VAL A 459 -11.86 14.69 -11.74
CA VAL A 459 -11.55 13.40 -11.12
C VAL A 459 -10.34 12.77 -11.82
N ALA A 460 -9.53 12.03 -11.07
CA ALA A 460 -8.45 11.23 -11.63
C ALA A 460 -9.01 9.94 -12.23
N VAL A 461 -8.44 9.52 -13.35
CA VAL A 461 -8.75 8.23 -13.99
C VAL A 461 -7.46 7.55 -14.39
N ASP A 462 -7.35 6.28 -14.05
CA ASP A 462 -6.13 5.51 -14.28
C ASP A 462 -6.50 4.08 -14.69
N TRP A 463 -6.36 3.80 -15.98
CA TRP A 463 -6.76 2.53 -16.57
C TRP A 463 -5.97 2.18 -17.83
N ALA A 464 -5.83 0.88 -18.10
CA ALA A 464 -5.27 0.34 -19.32
C ALA A 464 -6.08 -0.87 -19.80
N LEU A 465 -6.35 -0.90 -21.11
CA LEU A 465 -6.96 -2.02 -21.80
C LEU A 465 -5.87 -2.90 -22.41
N ILE A 466 -5.87 -4.17 -22.03
CA ILE A 466 -4.94 -5.18 -22.51
C ILE A 466 -5.68 -6.08 -23.49
N LYS A 467 -5.17 -6.16 -24.72
CA LYS A 467 -5.61 -7.17 -25.69
C LYS A 467 -4.95 -8.49 -25.34
N ILE A 468 -5.78 -9.43 -24.89
CA ILE A 468 -5.34 -10.73 -24.41
C ILE A 468 -5.11 -11.68 -25.60
N SER A 469 -4.07 -12.49 -25.53
CA SER A 469 -3.83 -13.57 -26.48
C SER A 469 -4.96 -14.60 -26.45
N GLY A 470 -5.48 -14.99 -27.61
CA GLY A 470 -6.74 -15.76 -27.71
C GLY A 470 -6.76 -17.08 -26.93
N ASN A 471 -5.61 -17.73 -26.75
CA ASN A 471 -5.46 -18.97 -25.98
C ASN A 471 -5.50 -18.79 -24.44
N ARG A 472 -5.58 -17.55 -23.95
CA ARG A 472 -5.58 -17.23 -22.51
C ARG A 472 -6.98 -16.91 -21.96
N ILE A 473 -7.98 -16.69 -22.83
CA ILE A 473 -9.38 -16.45 -22.43
C ILE A 473 -10.21 -17.71 -22.68
N HIS A 474 -10.97 -18.13 -21.67
CA HIS A 474 -12.01 -19.16 -21.84
C HIS A 474 -13.33 -18.48 -22.23
N ARG A 475 -13.55 -18.36 -23.55
CA ARG A 475 -14.84 -17.90 -24.10
C ARG A 475 -15.80 -19.08 -24.18
N GLN A 476 -17.09 -18.83 -23.96
CA GLN A 476 -18.11 -19.78 -24.36
C GLN A 476 -18.13 -19.90 -25.89
N MET A 477 -18.27 -21.11 -26.44
CA MET A 477 -18.14 -21.37 -27.88
C MET A 477 -19.07 -20.51 -28.77
N HIS A 478 -20.19 -20.00 -28.24
CA HIS A 478 -21.20 -19.25 -28.99
C HIS A 478 -21.80 -18.05 -28.23
N GLY A 479 -21.02 -17.32 -27.42
CA GLY A 479 -21.55 -16.15 -26.73
C GLY A 479 -20.51 -15.17 -26.18
N ASP A 480 -21.00 -14.01 -25.73
CA ASP A 480 -20.20 -12.93 -25.15
C ASP A 480 -19.76 -13.20 -23.69
N CYS A 481 -20.07 -14.37 -23.14
CA CYS A 481 -19.82 -14.69 -21.74
C CYS A 481 -18.37 -15.10 -21.50
N ILE A 482 -17.79 -14.63 -20.39
CA ILE A 482 -16.40 -14.90 -19.99
C ILE A 482 -16.39 -15.66 -18.67
N PHE A 483 -15.82 -16.88 -18.68
CA PHE A 483 -15.62 -17.65 -17.45
C PHE A 483 -14.60 -16.98 -16.54
N GLY A 484 -14.87 -17.00 -15.22
CA GLY A 484 -13.89 -16.61 -14.22
C GLY A 484 -13.68 -15.10 -14.05
N ASN A 485 -14.58 -14.23 -14.55
CA ASN A 485 -14.54 -12.79 -14.28
C ASN A 485 -14.98 -12.47 -12.84
N LYS A 486 -14.18 -12.91 -11.87
CA LYS A 486 -14.40 -12.72 -10.42
C LYS A 486 -13.06 -12.60 -9.71
N GLY A 487 -13.07 -12.04 -8.50
CA GLY A 487 -11.86 -11.93 -7.69
C GLY A 487 -11.27 -13.31 -7.38
N PHE A 488 -9.95 -13.45 -7.54
CA PHE A 488 -9.24 -14.68 -7.22
C PHE A 488 -9.41 -15.05 -5.74
N GLN A 489 -9.52 -16.34 -5.49
CA GLN A 489 -9.80 -16.88 -4.19
C GLN A 489 -8.50 -17.45 -3.59
N TYR A 490 -7.88 -16.68 -2.70
CA TYR A 490 -6.63 -17.04 -2.03
C TYR A 490 -6.82 -18.00 -0.85
N SER A 491 -8.05 -18.21 -0.40
CA SER A 491 -8.37 -19.07 0.76
C SER A 491 -9.69 -19.81 0.57
N ASN A 492 -9.91 -20.84 1.38
CA ASN A 492 -11.14 -21.66 1.38
C ASN A 492 -12.39 -20.95 1.93
N ALA A 493 -12.34 -19.62 2.12
CA ALA A 493 -13.46 -18.78 2.55
C ALA A 493 -14.59 -18.74 1.49
N PRO A 494 -15.80 -18.19 1.75
CA PRO A 494 -16.89 -18.26 0.79
C PRO A 494 -16.52 -17.65 -0.57
N THR A 495 -17.01 -18.29 -1.64
CA THR A 495 -16.70 -17.96 -3.04
C THR A 495 -17.06 -16.52 -3.41
N ASN A 496 -16.15 -15.84 -4.10
CA ASN A 496 -16.44 -14.52 -4.69
C ASN A 496 -17.57 -14.63 -5.73
N PRO A 497 -18.60 -13.78 -5.66
CA PRO A 497 -19.58 -13.68 -6.74
C PRO A 497 -18.89 -13.18 -8.02
N PRO A 498 -19.40 -13.56 -9.21
CA PRO A 498 -18.98 -12.95 -10.46
C PRO A 498 -19.09 -11.43 -10.43
N TYR A 499 -18.18 -10.74 -11.11
CA TYR A 499 -18.26 -9.30 -11.26
C TYR A 499 -19.46 -8.90 -12.09
N GLN A 500 -20.19 -7.90 -11.59
CA GLN A 500 -21.41 -7.41 -12.23
C GLN A 500 -21.32 -5.90 -12.44
N GLY A 501 -21.81 -5.46 -13.60
CA GLY A 501 -22.12 -4.06 -13.84
C GLY A 501 -23.41 -3.67 -13.12
N GLY A 502 -23.60 -2.37 -12.87
CA GLY A 502 -24.86 -1.88 -12.30
C GLY A 502 -24.88 -0.37 -12.15
N SER A 503 -26.08 0.20 -12.16
CA SER A 503 -26.28 1.60 -11.75
C SER A 503 -26.17 1.70 -10.23
N PHE A 504 -25.41 2.68 -9.77
CA PHE A 504 -25.20 2.93 -8.34
C PHE A 504 -26.06 4.12 -7.90
N PRO A 505 -27.24 3.90 -7.27
CA PRO A 505 -27.77 4.92 -6.38
C PRO A 505 -26.71 5.14 -5.29
N GLY A 506 -26.38 6.41 -5.02
CA GLY A 506 -25.15 6.88 -4.37
C GLY A 506 -24.56 5.94 -3.31
N VAL A 507 -23.24 5.70 -3.41
CA VAL A 507 -22.50 4.86 -2.46
C VAL A 507 -22.73 5.39 -1.05
N CYS A 508 -23.50 4.64 -0.26
CA CYS A 508 -23.83 5.05 1.10
C CYS A 508 -22.58 4.97 1.99
N ASN A 509 -22.45 5.93 2.90
CA ASN A 509 -21.43 5.87 3.94
C ASN A 509 -21.60 4.58 4.75
N GLY A 510 -20.51 3.95 5.16
CA GLY A 510 -20.58 2.68 5.89
C GLY A 510 -20.74 1.44 5.01
N LEU A 511 -20.85 1.57 3.68
CA LEU A 511 -20.96 0.41 2.78
C LEU A 511 -19.70 -0.45 2.87
N ARG A 512 -19.88 -1.75 3.13
CA ARG A 512 -18.77 -2.71 3.11
C ARG A 512 -18.33 -3.00 1.68
N LEU A 513 -17.04 -2.83 1.45
CA LEU A 513 -16.32 -3.00 0.20
C LEU A 513 -15.37 -4.18 0.31
N TYR A 514 -15.12 -4.82 -0.83
CA TYR A 514 -14.23 -5.97 -0.96
C TYR A 514 -13.28 -5.74 -2.12
N LYS A 515 -12.10 -6.34 -2.07
CA LYS A 515 -11.23 -6.45 -3.24
C LYS A 515 -10.48 -7.78 -3.17
N SER A 516 -10.06 -8.27 -4.34
CA SER A 516 -9.06 -9.34 -4.44
C SER A 516 -7.82 -8.78 -5.15
N GLY A 517 -6.66 -8.87 -4.51
CA GLY A 517 -5.41 -8.31 -5.00
C GLY A 517 -4.21 -9.18 -4.69
N ARG A 518 -3.15 -9.05 -5.48
CA ARG A 518 -2.01 -9.95 -5.42
C ARG A 518 -1.24 -9.92 -4.10
N SER A 519 -1.25 -8.78 -3.39
CA SER A 519 -0.42 -8.55 -2.21
C SER A 519 -1.13 -8.97 -0.94
N THR A 520 -2.35 -8.46 -0.73
CA THR A 520 -3.11 -8.74 0.50
C THR A 520 -4.23 -9.76 0.30
N GLY A 521 -4.34 -10.34 -0.90
CA GLY A 521 -5.37 -11.32 -1.22
C GLY A 521 -6.76 -10.69 -1.18
N MET A 522 -7.70 -11.38 -0.54
CA MET A 522 -9.06 -10.89 -0.34
C MET A 522 -9.16 -10.12 0.97
N THR A 523 -9.52 -8.85 0.88
CA THR A 523 -9.72 -7.96 2.03
C THR A 523 -11.07 -7.27 1.92
N ALA A 524 -11.56 -6.79 3.07
CA ALA A 524 -12.79 -6.02 3.14
C ALA A 524 -12.54 -4.76 3.96
N SER A 525 -13.24 -3.68 3.61
CA SER A 525 -13.27 -2.48 4.43
C SER A 525 -14.55 -1.69 4.23
N VAL A 526 -14.61 -0.49 4.80
CA VAL A 526 -15.78 0.38 4.81
C VAL A 526 -15.54 1.59 3.92
N HIS A 527 -16.46 1.86 3.01
CA HIS A 527 -16.43 3.03 2.16
C HIS A 527 -16.46 4.33 2.98
N HIS A 528 -15.55 5.24 2.67
CA HIS A 528 -15.54 6.57 3.27
C HIS A 528 -16.39 7.52 2.44
N GLY A 529 -17.46 8.05 3.05
CA GLY A 529 -18.41 8.92 2.34
C GLY A 529 -17.90 10.32 1.98
N LEU A 530 -16.79 10.79 2.57
CA LEU A 530 -16.23 12.11 2.24
C LEU A 530 -15.12 11.96 1.20
N GLU A 531 -15.30 12.61 0.05
CA GLU A 531 -14.29 12.59 -1.01
C GLU A 531 -13.05 13.36 -0.56
N SER A 532 -11.88 12.85 -0.91
CA SER A 532 -10.61 13.50 -0.65
C SER A 532 -10.18 14.34 -1.85
N ILE A 533 -9.25 15.27 -1.64
CA ILE A 533 -8.70 16.12 -2.69
C ILE A 533 -7.22 15.80 -2.89
N GLU A 534 -6.82 15.69 -4.15
CA GLU A 534 -5.43 15.82 -4.59
C GLU A 534 -5.23 17.19 -5.24
N LEU A 535 -4.10 17.82 -4.91
CA LEU A 535 -3.74 19.15 -5.38
C LEU A 535 -2.59 19.05 -6.38
N ALA A 536 -2.89 19.36 -7.63
CA ALA A 536 -1.89 19.55 -8.66
C ALA A 536 -1.65 21.05 -8.89
N ARG A 537 -0.47 21.41 -9.41
CA ARG A 537 -0.13 22.79 -9.76
C ARG A 537 -0.05 22.93 -11.26
N LEU A 538 -0.90 23.78 -11.82
CA LEU A 538 -0.80 24.14 -13.23
C LEU A 538 -0.27 25.56 -13.39
N ARG A 539 0.67 25.73 -14.33
CA ARG A 539 1.17 27.05 -14.70
C ARG A 539 0.01 27.89 -15.21
N SER A 540 -0.10 29.12 -14.72
CA SER A 540 -1.14 30.06 -15.15
C SER A 540 -0.99 30.37 -16.64
N LYS A 541 -2.09 30.30 -17.39
CA LYS A 541 -2.12 30.74 -18.79
C LYS A 541 -2.09 32.27 -18.93
N LYS A 542 -2.27 33.02 -17.84
CA LYS A 542 -2.44 34.49 -17.82
C LYS A 542 -1.27 35.26 -17.18
N GLY A 543 -0.14 34.63 -16.90
CA GLY A 543 1.05 35.31 -16.35
C GLY A 543 2.03 34.38 -15.63
N ALA A 544 3.00 34.97 -14.91
CA ALA A 544 3.89 34.23 -14.02
C ALA A 544 3.11 33.80 -12.76
N GLY A 545 2.96 32.49 -12.55
CA GLY A 545 2.31 31.93 -11.36
C GLY A 545 1.78 30.52 -11.61
N TYR A 546 1.47 29.81 -10.52
CA TYR A 546 0.78 28.52 -10.54
C TYR A 546 -0.59 28.68 -9.88
N HIS A 547 -1.57 27.89 -10.32
CA HIS A 547 -2.86 27.78 -9.62
C HIS A 547 -3.07 26.33 -9.16
N PRO A 548 -3.60 26.13 -7.94
CA PRO A 548 -3.97 24.81 -7.48
C PRO A 548 -5.14 24.28 -8.30
N VAL A 549 -5.05 23.02 -8.70
CA VAL A 549 -6.09 22.29 -9.37
C VAL A 549 -6.54 21.19 -8.45
N ILE A 550 -7.81 21.28 -8.04
CA ILE A 550 -8.49 20.29 -7.20
C ILE A 550 -8.88 19.12 -8.09
N THR A 551 -8.41 17.93 -7.73
CA THR A 551 -8.88 16.65 -8.26
C THR A 551 -9.53 15.87 -7.13
N TRP A 552 -10.77 15.46 -7.31
CA TRP A 552 -11.50 14.66 -6.32
C TRP A 552 -11.14 13.18 -6.47
N VAL A 553 -10.84 12.55 -5.35
CA VAL A 553 -10.48 11.13 -5.26
C VAL A 553 -11.30 10.43 -4.18
N ASN A 554 -11.62 9.17 -4.43
CA ASN A 554 -12.35 8.35 -3.46
C ASN A 554 -11.34 7.57 -2.63
N LYS A 555 -11.55 7.53 -1.31
CA LYS A 555 -10.72 6.74 -0.40
C LYS A 555 -11.52 5.68 0.35
N VAL A 556 -10.81 4.66 0.79
CA VAL A 556 -11.26 3.66 1.74
C VAL A 556 -10.29 3.69 2.91
N ALA A 557 -10.80 3.83 4.13
CA ALA A 557 -9.97 3.71 5.33
C ALA A 557 -9.81 2.22 5.68
N THR A 558 -8.71 1.83 6.32
CA THR A 558 -8.55 0.44 6.81
C THR A 558 -9.63 0.11 7.84
N SER A 559 -10.19 -1.10 7.79
CA SER A 559 -11.24 -1.54 8.73
C SER A 559 -10.68 -1.81 10.13
N GLU A 560 -11.54 -2.08 11.12
CA GLU A 560 -11.15 -2.45 12.49
C GLU A 560 -10.18 -3.63 12.60
N SER A 561 -10.07 -4.47 11.57
CA SER A 561 -9.04 -5.51 11.52
C SER A 561 -7.62 -4.91 11.57
N SER A 562 -6.68 -5.66 12.15
CA SER A 562 -5.25 -5.33 12.18
C SER A 562 -4.56 -5.38 10.81
N TYR A 563 -5.30 -5.72 9.74
CA TYR A 563 -4.76 -5.92 8.40
C TYR A 563 -5.16 -4.77 7.46
N PRO A 564 -4.22 -4.23 6.67
CA PRO A 564 -4.50 -3.17 5.71
C PRO A 564 -5.52 -3.64 4.66
N PHE A 565 -6.39 -2.72 4.21
CA PHE A 565 -7.32 -3.03 3.12
C PHE A 565 -6.59 -3.31 1.81
N ALA A 566 -5.50 -2.62 1.56
CA ALA A 566 -4.64 -2.87 0.41
C ALA A 566 -3.20 -2.50 0.73
N GLU A 567 -2.28 -3.18 0.06
CA GLU A 567 -0.87 -2.81 0.06
C GLU A 567 -0.38 -2.66 -1.37
N GLU A 568 0.85 -2.17 -1.51
CA GLU A 568 1.42 -1.95 -2.82
C GLU A 568 1.56 -3.28 -3.60
N GLY A 569 1.22 -3.22 -4.88
CA GLY A 569 0.95 -4.38 -5.73
C GLY A 569 -0.54 -4.72 -5.88
N ASP A 570 -1.43 -4.27 -4.99
CA ASP A 570 -2.88 -4.42 -5.18
C ASP A 570 -3.47 -3.45 -6.21
N SER A 571 -2.69 -2.48 -6.73
CA SER A 571 -3.12 -1.57 -7.79
C SER A 571 -3.66 -2.35 -9.00
N GLY A 572 -4.78 -1.87 -9.54
CA GLY A 572 -5.53 -2.53 -10.59
C GLY A 572 -6.64 -3.46 -10.09
N SER A 573 -6.64 -3.88 -8.81
CA SER A 573 -7.75 -4.63 -8.21
C SER A 573 -9.08 -3.91 -8.35
N TRP A 574 -10.14 -4.66 -8.63
CA TRP A 574 -11.49 -4.11 -8.60
C TRP A 574 -12.04 -4.11 -7.17
N ILE A 575 -12.70 -2.99 -6.83
CA ILE A 575 -13.42 -2.82 -5.57
C ILE A 575 -14.87 -3.16 -5.80
N THR A 576 -15.42 -4.07 -4.98
CA THR A 576 -16.76 -4.61 -5.15
C THR A 576 -17.58 -4.56 -3.88
N ARG A 577 -18.89 -4.72 -4.03
CA ARG A 577 -19.81 -5.09 -2.94
C ARG A 577 -19.83 -6.60 -2.75
N ALA A 578 -20.47 -7.03 -1.65
CA ALA A 578 -20.69 -8.45 -1.36
C ALA A 578 -21.49 -9.19 -2.45
N ASP A 579 -22.25 -8.49 -3.30
CA ASP A 579 -23.03 -9.05 -4.41
C ASP A 579 -22.24 -9.09 -5.74
N GLY A 580 -20.97 -8.69 -5.75
CA GLY A 580 -20.12 -8.69 -6.95
C GLY A 580 -20.22 -7.43 -7.81
N LYS A 581 -21.06 -6.46 -7.44
CA LYS A 581 -21.13 -5.18 -8.15
C LYS A 581 -19.83 -4.39 -8.00
N VAL A 582 -19.23 -4.02 -9.12
CA VAL A 582 -17.94 -3.33 -9.16
C VAL A 582 -18.12 -1.83 -9.02
N LEU A 583 -17.55 -1.25 -7.98
CA LEU A 583 -17.62 0.19 -7.68
C LEU A 583 -16.48 0.98 -8.30
N GLY A 584 -15.31 0.37 -8.45
CA GLY A 584 -14.13 1.07 -8.92
C GLY A 584 -12.90 0.20 -9.10
N ILE A 585 -11.82 0.86 -9.50
CA ILE A 585 -10.49 0.29 -9.66
C ILE A 585 -9.55 0.94 -8.64
N LEU A 586 -8.85 0.11 -7.87
CA LEU A 586 -7.88 0.52 -6.88
C LEU A 586 -6.64 1.09 -7.58
N THR A 587 -6.25 2.32 -7.24
CA THR A 587 -5.13 3.01 -7.89
C THR A 587 -3.90 3.21 -7.00
N GLY A 588 -4.06 3.16 -5.68
CA GLY A 588 -2.93 3.27 -4.75
C GLY A 588 -3.37 3.37 -3.29
N GLY A 589 -2.48 3.83 -2.41
CA GLY A 589 -2.80 4.10 -1.00
C GLY A 589 -1.81 5.02 -0.30
N ASP A 590 -2.20 5.47 0.89
CA ASP A 590 -1.38 6.22 1.83
C ASP A 590 -1.05 5.31 3.02
N ALA A 591 0.20 4.86 3.09
CA ALA A 591 0.67 3.95 4.13
C ALA A 591 0.70 4.61 5.51
N ARG A 592 0.81 5.95 5.57
CA ARG A 592 0.82 6.70 6.83
C ARG A 592 -0.58 6.81 7.42
N GLN A 593 -1.57 7.14 6.58
CA GLN A 593 -2.97 7.21 7.00
C GLN A 593 -3.63 5.83 7.08
N GLY A 594 -3.08 4.81 6.40
CA GLY A 594 -3.73 3.52 6.24
C GLY A 594 -5.00 3.63 5.38
N THR A 595 -4.93 4.44 4.31
CA THR A 595 -6.06 4.64 3.37
C THR A 595 -5.70 4.17 1.96
N THR A 596 -6.70 3.85 1.16
CA THR A 596 -6.56 3.33 -0.21
C THR A 596 -7.38 4.19 -1.17
N TYR A 597 -6.81 4.55 -2.32
CA TYR A 597 -7.47 5.33 -3.36
C TYR A 597 -8.09 4.45 -4.44
N PHE A 598 -9.21 4.91 -5.01
CA PHE A 598 -9.80 4.27 -6.18
C PHE A 598 -10.52 5.24 -7.11
N CYS A 599 -10.54 4.90 -8.40
CA CYS A 599 -11.36 5.56 -9.40
C CYS A 599 -12.71 4.86 -9.51
N ARG A 600 -13.82 5.61 -9.62
CA ARG A 600 -15.15 5.02 -9.81
C ARG A 600 -15.22 4.35 -11.18
N ILE A 601 -15.83 3.17 -11.25
CA ILE A 601 -15.86 2.39 -12.50
C ILE A 601 -16.58 3.12 -13.64
N ASN A 602 -17.60 3.93 -13.30
CA ASN A 602 -18.34 4.73 -14.27
C ASN A 602 -17.47 5.82 -14.89
N ASP A 603 -16.63 6.48 -14.08
CA ASP A 603 -15.71 7.49 -14.58
C ASP A 603 -14.68 6.87 -15.53
N VAL A 604 -14.22 5.65 -15.22
CA VAL A 604 -13.33 4.84 -16.07
C VAL A 604 -14.03 4.44 -17.37
N PHE A 605 -15.27 3.97 -17.33
CA PHE A 605 -15.99 3.52 -18.54
C PHE A 605 -16.30 4.68 -19.49
N ASP A 606 -16.75 5.80 -18.94
CA ASP A 606 -16.96 7.01 -19.73
C ASP A 606 -15.63 7.50 -20.33
N ASP A 607 -14.51 7.41 -19.59
CA ASP A 607 -13.20 7.75 -20.14
C ASP A 607 -12.70 6.78 -21.22
N ILE A 608 -12.97 5.47 -21.08
CA ILE A 608 -12.70 4.47 -22.10
C ILE A 608 -13.44 4.81 -23.40
N LYS A 609 -14.71 5.22 -23.32
CA LYS A 609 -15.48 5.66 -24.50
C LYS A 609 -14.84 6.90 -25.12
N ASP A 610 -14.50 7.89 -24.32
CA ASP A 610 -13.87 9.13 -24.78
C ASP A 610 -12.54 8.87 -25.51
N ILE A 611 -11.76 7.87 -25.08
CA ILE A 611 -10.43 7.56 -25.62
C ILE A 611 -10.45 6.59 -26.78
N THR A 612 -11.35 5.62 -26.77
CA THR A 612 -11.39 4.54 -27.77
C THR A 612 -12.41 4.77 -28.88
N GLY A 613 -13.36 5.68 -28.69
CA GLY A 613 -14.51 5.83 -29.59
C GLY A 613 -15.54 4.71 -29.47
N ALA A 614 -15.42 3.82 -28.46
CA ALA A 614 -16.43 2.83 -28.16
C ALA A 614 -17.78 3.50 -27.86
N THR A 615 -18.87 2.95 -28.40
CA THR A 615 -20.22 3.42 -28.10
C THR A 615 -20.68 2.89 -26.76
N GLU A 616 -20.26 1.68 -26.39
CA GLU A 616 -20.61 1.02 -25.15
C GLU A 616 -19.43 0.29 -24.51
N VAL A 617 -19.45 0.27 -23.18
CA VAL A 617 -18.49 -0.42 -22.32
C VAL A 617 -19.27 -1.13 -21.23
N ARG A 618 -18.99 -2.42 -21.03
CA ARG A 618 -19.60 -3.21 -19.95
C ARG A 618 -18.58 -4.13 -19.29
N ILE A 619 -18.89 -4.56 -18.07
CA ILE A 619 -18.20 -5.69 -17.45
C ILE A 619 -18.57 -6.95 -18.21
N ALA A 620 -17.58 -7.77 -18.56
CA ALA A 620 -17.83 -8.99 -19.31
C ALA A 620 -18.75 -9.93 -18.50
N PRO A 621 -19.90 -10.35 -19.05
CA PRO A 621 -20.90 -11.09 -18.30
C PRO A 621 -20.40 -12.51 -17.96
N PRO A 622 -20.76 -13.05 -16.78
CA PRO A 622 -20.53 -14.46 -16.49
C PRO A 622 -21.43 -15.35 -17.37
N PRO A 623 -21.02 -16.60 -17.63
CA PRO A 623 -21.91 -17.61 -18.22
C PRO A 623 -23.14 -17.82 -17.33
N VAL A 624 -24.30 -18.02 -17.96
CA VAL A 624 -25.57 -18.35 -17.28
C VAL A 624 -25.57 -19.80 -16.81
#